data_AF-A0A914Z5P9-F1
#
_entry.id   AF-A0A914Z5P9-F1
#
_cell.length_a   1.000
_cell.length_b   1.000
_cell.length_c   1.000
_cell.angle_alpha   90.00
_cell.angle_beta   90.00
_cell.angle_gamma   90.00
#
_symmetry.space_group_name_H-M   'P 1'
#
loop_
_entity.id
_entity.type
_entity.pdbx_description
1 polymer ?
#
loop_
_entity_poly.entity_id
_entity_poly.type
_entity_poly.pdbx_seq_one_letter_code
_entity_poly.pdbx_strand_id
1 'polypeptide(L)'
;MLKLSASAKVKYSAGEVVNLLSTDVERIRNFWYNLLDFVYTPLIIVLCLVGLTFTIGINVLYGVGVIIAFLPLNGFLVNTATKCEQRQMDYKDARLKLMTDVLSGVKVLKLYAWEESMRARIAEIRTKEVTQLKYAVYCYSAMEISFNACPILATIVSFIGYIVIQGHPLTPQAWFKKL
;
A
#
# COMPACT_ATOMS: atom_id res chain seq x y z
N MET A 1 -16.12 8.45 29.30
CA MET A 1 -15.33 8.64 30.55
C MET A 1 -16.18 8.93 31.79
N LEU A 2 -17.30 9.66 31.68
CA LEU A 2 -18.13 10.05 32.83
C LEU A 2 -18.81 8.88 33.57
N LYS A 3 -19.04 7.73 32.91
CA LYS A 3 -19.61 6.50 33.52
C LYS A 3 -18.61 5.36 33.74
N LEU A 4 -17.31 5.57 33.55
CA LEU A 4 -16.31 4.53 33.83
C LEU A 4 -16.17 4.35 35.34
N SER A 5 -16.14 3.09 35.80
CA SER A 5 -15.90 2.76 37.21
C SER A 5 -14.51 3.26 37.64
N ALA A 6 -14.35 3.58 38.92
CA ALA A 6 -13.08 4.07 39.46
C ALA A 6 -11.92 3.08 39.20
N SER A 7 -12.19 1.78 39.28
CA SER A 7 -11.23 0.72 38.99
C SER A 7 -10.74 0.75 37.53
N ALA A 8 -11.63 1.06 36.57
CA ALA A 8 -11.25 1.17 35.16
C ALA A 8 -10.50 2.48 34.83
N LYS A 9 -10.74 3.57 35.58
CA LYS A 9 -9.98 4.83 35.44
C LYS A 9 -8.55 4.73 36.02
N VAL A 10 -8.33 3.84 36.99
CA VAL A 10 -6.99 3.54 37.53
C VAL A 10 -6.21 2.64 36.57
N LYS A 11 -6.92 1.75 35.85
CA LYS A 11 -6.31 0.80 34.91
C LYS A 11 -5.94 1.38 33.55
N TYR A 12 -6.67 2.40 33.08
CA TYR A 12 -6.41 3.08 31.81
C TYR A 12 -6.30 4.59 32.02
N SER A 13 -5.13 5.16 31.74
CA SER A 13 -4.93 6.60 31.79
C SER A 13 -5.78 7.31 30.73
N ALA A 14 -6.12 8.59 30.98
CA ALA A 14 -6.86 9.38 30.00
C ALA A 14 -6.14 9.44 28.64
N GLY A 15 -4.80 9.48 28.64
CA GLY A 15 -3.98 9.45 27.43
C GLY A 15 -4.06 8.12 26.68
N GLU A 16 -4.07 6.98 27.38
CA GLU A 16 -4.24 5.67 26.76
C GLU A 16 -5.62 5.51 26.13
N VAL A 17 -6.68 5.96 26.81
CA VAL A 17 -8.04 5.91 26.26
C VAL A 17 -8.16 6.77 25.01
N VAL A 18 -7.55 7.96 24.99
CA VAL A 18 -7.52 8.83 23.81
C VAL A 18 -6.70 8.19 22.68
N ASN A 19 -5.55 7.59 22.97
CA ASN A 19 -4.74 6.92 21.95
C ASN A 19 -5.46 5.70 21.34
N LEU A 20 -6.16 4.92 22.18
CA LEU A 20 -6.95 3.77 21.74
C LEU A 20 -8.12 4.23 20.86
N LEU A 21 -8.84 5.27 21.29
CA LEU A 21 -9.88 5.91 20.48
C LEU A 21 -9.35 6.44 19.16
N SER A 22 -8.24 7.19 19.15
CA SER A 22 -7.67 7.75 17.92
C SER A 22 -7.27 6.66 16.93
N THR A 23 -6.66 5.58 17.42
CA THR A 23 -6.23 4.45 16.57
C THR A 23 -7.43 3.66 16.04
N ASP A 24 -8.43 3.41 16.88
CA ASP A 24 -9.61 2.63 16.49
C ASP A 24 -10.55 3.40 15.57
N VAL A 25 -10.75 4.70 15.82
CA VAL A 25 -11.51 5.59 14.93
C VAL A 25 -10.86 5.63 13.55
N GLU A 26 -9.53 5.71 13.48
CA GLU A 26 -8.80 5.71 12.22
C GLU A 26 -8.97 4.38 11.44
N ARG A 27 -8.95 3.25 12.15
CA ARG A 27 -9.21 1.93 11.54
C ARG A 27 -10.64 1.81 11.02
N ILE A 28 -11.63 2.27 11.79
CA ILE A 28 -13.04 2.25 11.38
C ILE A 28 -13.24 3.17 10.17
N ARG A 29 -12.62 4.36 10.16
CA ARG A 29 -12.62 5.28 9.03
C ARG A 29 -12.07 4.60 7.78
N ASN A 30 -10.89 4.00 7.87
CA ASN A 30 -10.26 3.31 6.75
C ASN A 30 -11.10 2.12 6.26
N PHE A 31 -11.74 1.38 7.18
CA PHE A 31 -12.66 0.30 6.82
C PHE A 31 -13.82 0.82 5.95
N TRP A 32 -14.46 1.92 6.33
CA TRP A 32 -15.56 2.50 5.56
C TRP A 32 -15.11 2.99 4.18
N TYR A 33 -13.95 3.65 4.07
CA TYR A 33 -13.40 4.05 2.77
C TYR A 33 -13.14 2.84 1.88
N ASN A 34 -12.45 1.82 2.40
CA ASN A 34 -12.16 0.60 1.65
C ASN A 34 -13.42 -0.16 1.22
N LEU A 35 -14.46 -0.18 2.08
CA LEU A 35 -15.73 -0.82 1.76
C LEU A 35 -16.45 -0.09 0.61
N LEU A 36 -16.47 1.23 0.64
CA LEU A 36 -17.06 2.03 -0.42
C LEU A 36 -16.31 1.83 -1.75
N ASP A 37 -14.98 1.86 -1.72
CA ASP A 37 -14.15 1.61 -2.90
C ASP A 37 -14.36 0.20 -3.47
N PHE A 38 -14.51 -0.81 -2.61
CA PHE A 38 -14.77 -2.19 -3.02
C PHE A 38 -16.09 -2.34 -3.78
N VAL A 39 -17.13 -1.58 -3.40
CA VAL A 39 -18.43 -1.61 -4.08
C VAL A 39 -18.43 -0.74 -5.36
N TYR A 40 -17.79 0.42 -5.32
CA TYR A 40 -17.80 1.40 -6.41
C TYR A 40 -16.88 1.02 -7.58
N THR A 41 -15.69 0.48 -7.29
CA THR A 41 -14.68 0.09 -8.27
C THR A 41 -15.17 -0.93 -9.31
N PRO A 42 -15.82 -2.07 -8.96
CA PRO A 42 -16.31 -3.02 -9.95
C PRO A 42 -17.40 -2.41 -10.85
N LEU A 43 -18.24 -1.53 -10.29
CA LEU A 43 -19.26 -0.80 -11.06
C LEU A 43 -18.62 0.08 -12.14
N ILE A 44 -17.57 0.84 -11.80
CA ILE A 44 -16.82 1.64 -12.78
C ILE A 44 -16.19 0.75 -13.85
N ILE A 45 -15.55 -0.36 -13.46
CA ILE A 45 -14.87 -1.26 -14.40
C ILE A 45 -15.88 -1.81 -15.42
N VAL A 46 -17.04 -2.28 -14.96
CA VAL A 46 -18.09 -2.79 -15.84
C VAL A 46 -18.60 -1.67 -16.77
N LEU A 47 -18.88 -0.48 -16.25
CA LEU A 47 -19.35 0.65 -17.05
C LEU A 47 -18.32 1.06 -18.12
N CYS A 48 -17.05 1.15 -17.75
CA CYS A 48 -15.95 1.43 -18.67
C CYS A 48 -15.84 0.37 -19.76
N LEU A 49 -15.87 -0.93 -19.40
CA LEU A 49 -15.81 -2.02 -20.37
C LEU A 49 -16.98 -1.98 -21.35
N VAL A 50 -18.20 -1.78 -20.85
CA VAL A 50 -19.40 -1.66 -21.70
C VAL A 50 -19.27 -0.46 -22.65
N GLY A 51 -18.91 0.73 -22.15
CA GLY A 51 -18.70 1.91 -23.01
C GLY A 51 -17.59 1.74 -24.05
N LEU A 52 -16.49 1.06 -23.69
CA LEU A 52 -15.40 0.71 -24.59
C LEU A 52 -15.86 -0.26 -25.69
N THR A 53 -16.71 -1.24 -25.37
CA THR A 53 -17.23 -2.19 -26.37
C THR A 53 -18.14 -1.51 -27.39
N PHE A 54 -18.96 -0.54 -26.99
CA PHE A 54 -19.81 0.22 -27.93
C PHE A 54 -18.99 1.12 -28.88
N THR A 55 -17.88 1.67 -28.40
CA THR A 55 -17.05 2.59 -29.18
C THR A 55 -16.09 1.87 -30.13
N ILE A 56 -15.33 0.90 -29.62
CA ILE A 56 -14.18 0.26 -30.31
C ILE A 56 -14.47 -1.19 -30.72
N GLY A 57 -15.55 -1.80 -30.24
CA GLY A 57 -15.97 -3.17 -30.58
C GLY A 57 -15.08 -4.25 -29.96
N ILE A 58 -14.82 -5.33 -30.70
CA ILE A 58 -14.03 -6.50 -30.24
C ILE A 58 -12.58 -6.14 -29.87
N ASN A 59 -12.08 -4.98 -30.32
CA ASN A 59 -10.71 -4.53 -30.09
C ASN A 59 -10.40 -4.20 -28.61
N VAL A 60 -11.42 -4.13 -27.75
CA VAL A 60 -11.25 -4.02 -26.29
C VAL A 60 -10.42 -5.17 -25.71
N LEU A 61 -10.41 -6.34 -26.37
CA LEU A 61 -9.62 -7.50 -25.95
C LEU A 61 -8.10 -7.20 -25.88
N TYR A 62 -7.57 -6.30 -26.72
CA TYR A 62 -6.17 -5.91 -26.66
C TYR A 62 -5.85 -5.14 -25.37
N GLY A 63 -6.75 -4.25 -24.93
CA GLY A 63 -6.64 -3.56 -23.64
C GLY A 63 -6.77 -4.50 -22.44
N VAL A 64 -7.67 -5.50 -22.52
CA VAL A 64 -7.79 -6.55 -21.50
C VAL A 64 -6.50 -7.36 -21.38
N GLY A 65 -5.82 -7.64 -22.50
CA GLY A 65 -4.50 -8.29 -22.50
C GLY A 65 -3.45 -7.52 -21.70
N VAL A 66 -3.44 -6.19 -21.80
CA VAL A 66 -2.55 -5.33 -20.98
C VAL A 66 -2.88 -5.49 -19.50
N ILE A 67 -4.16 -5.44 -19.11
CA ILE A 67 -4.57 -5.60 -17.70
C ILE A 67 -4.12 -6.97 -17.16
N ILE A 68 -4.31 -8.04 -17.93
CA ILE A 68 -3.88 -9.40 -17.56
C ILE A 68 -2.35 -9.46 -17.40
N ALA A 69 -1.58 -8.78 -18.24
CA ALA A 69 -0.12 -8.73 -18.12
C ALA A 69 0.37 -7.94 -16.89
N PHE A 70 -0.39 -6.94 -16.43
CA PHE A 70 -0.08 -6.17 -15.23
C PHE A 70 -0.40 -6.92 -13.93
N LEU A 71 -1.33 -7.89 -13.96
CA LEU A 71 -1.67 -8.72 -12.80
C LEU A 71 -0.45 -9.45 -12.18
N PRO A 72 0.34 -10.25 -12.93
CA PRO A 72 1.50 -10.95 -12.37
C PRO A 72 2.61 -9.99 -11.93
N LEU A 73 2.78 -8.85 -12.62
CA LEU A 73 3.75 -7.82 -12.23
C LEU A 73 3.43 -7.27 -10.83
N ASN A 74 2.20 -6.84 -10.61
CA ASN A 74 1.76 -6.34 -9.30
C ASN A 74 1.77 -7.44 -8.24
N GLY A 75 1.39 -8.68 -8.60
CA GLY A 75 1.48 -9.83 -7.70
C GLY A 75 2.92 -10.14 -7.23
N PHE A 76 3.91 -10.00 -8.11
CA PHE A 76 5.31 -10.14 -7.74
C PHE A 76 5.79 -9.00 -6.82
N LEU A 77 5.40 -7.76 -7.13
CA LEU A 77 5.75 -6.58 -6.32
C LEU A 77 5.18 -6.68 -4.92
N VAL A 78 3.91 -7.06 -4.76
CA VAL A 78 3.27 -7.15 -3.44
C VAL A 78 3.92 -8.25 -2.60
N ASN A 79 4.21 -9.42 -3.19
CA ASN A 79 4.89 -10.52 -2.48
C ASN A 79 6.30 -10.10 -2.02
N THR A 80 7.01 -9.30 -2.83
CA THR A 80 8.31 -8.77 -2.46
C THR A 80 8.20 -7.73 -1.34
N ALA A 81 7.23 -6.82 -1.42
CA ALA A 81 6.96 -5.82 -0.40
C ALA A 81 6.65 -6.48 0.96
N THR A 82 5.74 -7.47 0.98
CA THR A 82 5.38 -8.20 2.20
C THR A 82 6.57 -8.92 2.83
N LYS A 83 7.47 -9.51 2.02
CA LYS A 83 8.70 -10.13 2.55
C LYS A 83 9.65 -9.09 3.16
N CYS A 84 9.76 -7.91 2.55
CA CYS A 84 10.56 -6.81 3.10
C CYS A 84 9.95 -6.28 4.40
N GLU A 85 8.63 -6.13 4.49
CA GLU A 85 7.93 -5.74 5.71
C GLU A 85 8.13 -6.77 6.82
N GLN A 86 8.01 -8.06 6.53
CA GLN A 86 8.23 -9.11 7.52
C GLN A 86 9.65 -9.03 8.11
N ARG A 87 10.67 -8.89 7.25
CA ARG A 87 12.06 -8.70 7.69
C ARG A 87 12.25 -7.40 8.48
N GLN A 88 11.56 -6.34 8.09
CA GLN A 88 11.58 -5.07 8.81
C GLN A 88 11.00 -5.22 10.22
N MET A 89 9.93 -6.00 10.38
CA MET A 89 9.36 -6.34 11.68
C MET A 89 10.34 -7.15 12.53
N ASP A 90 11.02 -8.14 11.96
CA ASP A 90 12.04 -8.92 12.69
C ASP A 90 13.16 -8.03 13.25
N TYR A 91 13.68 -7.09 12.44
CA TYR A 91 14.69 -6.13 12.89
C TYR A 91 14.15 -5.15 13.93
N LYS A 92 12.89 -4.72 13.78
CA LYS A 92 12.22 -3.83 14.73
C LYS A 92 12.08 -4.51 16.10
N ASP A 93 11.67 -5.77 16.13
CA ASP A 93 11.53 -6.55 17.37
C ASP A 93 12.89 -6.79 18.03
N ALA A 94 13.92 -7.13 17.25
CA ALA A 94 15.29 -7.26 17.76
C ALA A 94 15.81 -5.95 18.37
N ARG A 95 15.54 -4.81 17.73
CA ARG A 95 15.91 -3.48 18.24
C ARG A 95 15.18 -3.16 19.54
N LEU A 96 13.87 -3.42 19.60
CA LEU A 96 13.06 -3.16 20.79
C LEU A 96 13.53 -4.01 21.98
N LYS A 97 13.79 -5.30 21.74
CA LYS A 97 14.35 -6.19 22.76
C LYS A 97 15.68 -5.67 23.30
N LEU A 98 16.62 -5.30 22.41
CA LEU A 98 17.92 -4.77 22.83
C LEU A 98 17.78 -3.46 23.62
N MET A 99 16.88 -2.56 23.21
CA MET A 99 16.59 -1.33 23.95
C MET A 99 16.04 -1.63 25.34
N THR A 100 15.15 -2.60 25.49
CA THR A 100 14.62 -3.04 26.79
C THR A 100 15.72 -3.60 27.69
N ASP A 101 16.63 -4.41 27.16
CA ASP A 101 17.76 -4.96 27.91
C ASP A 101 18.72 -3.85 28.37
N VAL A 102 19.02 -2.89 27.50
CA VAL A 102 19.86 -1.71 27.82
C VAL A 102 19.25 -0.86 28.94
N LEU A 103 17.94 -0.61 28.90
CA LEU A 103 17.25 0.15 29.93
C LEU A 103 17.23 -0.58 31.28
N SER A 104 17.04 -1.90 31.24
CA SER A 104 17.05 -2.74 32.45
C SER A 104 18.45 -2.79 33.09
N GLY A 105 19.51 -2.79 32.28
CA GLY A 105 20.91 -2.85 32.70
C GLY A 105 21.65 -1.52 32.81
N VAL A 106 20.96 -0.37 32.77
CA VAL A 106 21.58 0.95 32.54
C VAL A 106 22.68 1.32 33.54
N LYS A 107 22.54 0.92 34.81
CA LYS A 107 23.55 1.21 35.85
C LYS A 107 24.88 0.50 35.58
N VAL A 108 24.83 -0.75 35.14
CA VAL A 108 26.02 -1.55 34.80
C VAL A 108 26.69 -0.98 33.55
N LEU A 109 25.89 -0.63 32.54
CA LEU A 109 26.37 0.01 31.31
C LEU A 109 27.15 1.30 31.57
N LYS A 110 26.67 2.14 32.49
CA LYS A 110 27.36 3.35 32.92
C LYS A 110 28.66 3.06 33.68
N LEU A 111 28.65 2.07 34.56
CA LEU A 111 29.83 1.68 35.34
C LEU A 111 31.00 1.25 34.45
N TYR A 112 30.72 0.57 33.34
CA TYR A 112 31.72 0.08 32.39
C TYR A 112 31.91 0.99 31.16
N ALA A 113 31.25 2.15 31.10
CA ALA A 113 31.25 3.05 29.94
C ALA A 113 30.91 2.38 28.59
N TRP A 114 30.03 1.38 28.60
CA TRP A 114 29.64 0.60 27.41
C TRP A 114 28.52 1.25 26.57
N GLU A 115 28.12 2.48 26.89
CA GLU A 115 27.00 3.19 26.25
C GLU A 115 27.20 3.34 24.73
N GLU A 116 28.40 3.75 24.29
CA GLU A 116 28.69 3.93 22.87
C GLU A 116 28.71 2.60 22.10
N SER A 117 29.20 1.53 22.72
CA SER A 117 29.19 0.19 22.12
C SER A 117 27.76 -0.31 21.89
N MET A 118 26.88 -0.16 22.89
CA MET A 118 25.47 -0.53 22.73
C MET A 118 24.74 0.37 21.75
N ARG A 119 25.04 1.67 21.73
CA ARG A 119 24.49 2.61 20.75
C ARG A 119 24.85 2.19 19.33
N ALA A 120 26.13 1.86 19.08
CA ALA A 120 26.59 1.39 17.78
C ALA A 120 25.84 0.12 17.35
N ARG A 121 25.63 -0.82 18.27
CA ARG A 121 24.88 -2.06 17.99
C ARG A 121 23.41 -1.81 17.67
N ILE A 122 22.74 -0.91 18.38
CA ILE A 122 21.36 -0.49 18.08
C ILE A 122 21.31 0.19 16.70
N ALA A 123 22.29 1.05 16.39
CA ALA A 123 22.37 1.75 15.11
C ALA A 123 22.56 0.79 13.91
N GLU A 124 23.32 -0.28 14.09
CA GLU A 124 23.48 -1.33 13.07
C GLU A 124 22.14 -2.01 12.74
N ILE A 125 21.38 -2.41 13.78
CA ILE A 125 20.06 -3.02 13.60
C ILE A 125 19.10 -2.01 12.95
N ARG A 126 19.12 -0.74 13.39
CA ARG A 126 18.30 0.32 12.82
C ARG A 126 18.59 0.54 11.33
N THR A 127 19.86 0.44 10.92
CA THR A 127 20.24 0.58 9.51
C THR A 127 19.65 -0.55 8.67
N LYS A 128 19.66 -1.78 9.17
CA LYS A 128 19.03 -2.94 8.51
C LYS A 128 17.51 -2.80 8.43
N GLU A 129 16.86 -2.38 9.52
CA GLU A 129 15.42 -2.10 9.58
C GLU A 129 15.01 -1.05 8.53
N VAL A 130 15.71 0.09 8.49
CA VAL A 130 15.42 1.18 7.55
C VAL A 130 15.67 0.75 6.11
N THR A 131 16.69 -0.06 5.87
CA THR A 131 16.98 -0.58 4.53
C THR A 131 15.83 -1.45 4.02
N GLN A 132 15.33 -2.39 4.83
CA GLN A 132 14.16 -3.20 4.46
C GLN A 132 12.91 -2.35 4.27
N LEU A 133 12.69 -1.35 5.13
CA LEU A 133 11.58 -0.40 4.98
C LEU A 133 11.67 0.34 3.64
N LYS A 134 12.84 0.82 3.24
CA LYS A 134 13.05 1.51 1.96
C LYS A 134 12.71 0.60 0.78
N TYR A 135 13.16 -0.66 0.80
CA TYR A 135 12.82 -1.62 -0.25
C TYR A 135 11.32 -1.88 -0.34
N ALA A 136 10.63 -2.02 0.79
CA ALA A 136 9.17 -2.17 0.82
C ALA A 136 8.48 -0.94 0.19
N VAL A 137 8.89 0.27 0.59
CA VAL A 137 8.36 1.53 0.05
C VAL A 137 8.59 1.62 -1.47
N TYR A 138 9.79 1.28 -1.96
CA TYR A 138 10.04 1.28 -3.41
C TYR A 138 9.14 0.28 -4.15
N CYS A 139 8.88 -0.90 -3.57
CA CYS A 139 7.95 -1.86 -4.17
C CYS A 139 6.51 -1.30 -4.22
N TYR A 140 6.05 -0.66 -3.14
CA TYR A 140 4.73 -0.02 -3.11
C TYR A 140 4.62 1.14 -4.10
N SER A 141 5.64 2.00 -4.20
CA SER A 141 5.65 3.08 -5.19
C SER A 141 5.63 2.53 -6.62
N ALA A 142 6.37 1.46 -6.90
CA ALA A 142 6.33 0.80 -8.21
C ALA A 142 4.94 0.21 -8.51
N MET A 143 4.26 -0.34 -7.49
CA MET A 143 2.91 -0.85 -7.60
C MET A 143 1.92 0.28 -7.92
N GLU A 144 2.01 1.41 -7.21
CA GLU A 144 1.18 2.60 -7.46
C GLU A 144 1.37 3.16 -8.87
N ILE A 145 2.62 3.27 -9.33
CA ILE A 145 2.94 3.68 -10.70
C ILE A 145 2.31 2.69 -11.71
N SER A 146 2.43 1.39 -11.44
CA SER A 146 1.87 0.35 -12.31
C SER A 146 0.35 0.43 -12.39
N PHE A 147 -0.35 0.65 -11.28
CA PHE A 147 -1.79 0.85 -11.25
C PHE A 147 -2.24 2.09 -12.02
N ASN A 148 -1.53 3.21 -11.87
CA ASN A 148 -1.84 4.44 -12.60
C ASN A 148 -1.52 4.35 -14.11
N ALA A 149 -0.46 3.63 -14.47
CA ALA A 149 -0.05 3.45 -15.87
C ALA A 149 -0.93 2.45 -16.63
N CYS A 150 -1.47 1.44 -15.95
CA CYS A 150 -2.29 0.37 -16.54
C CYS A 150 -3.43 0.89 -17.45
N PRO A 151 -4.34 1.78 -17.02
CA PRO A 151 -5.41 2.28 -17.89
C PRO A 151 -4.89 3.12 -19.07
N ILE A 152 -3.79 3.87 -18.89
CA ILE A 152 -3.18 4.68 -19.94
C ILE A 152 -2.60 3.76 -21.04
N LEU A 153 -1.88 2.72 -20.64
CA LEU A 153 -1.33 1.75 -21.60
C LEU A 153 -2.42 0.91 -22.26
N ALA A 154 -3.44 0.48 -21.50
CA ALA A 154 -4.56 -0.28 -22.03
C ALA A 154 -5.34 0.53 -23.10
N THR A 155 -5.54 1.83 -22.88
CA THR A 155 -6.19 2.72 -23.87
C THR A 155 -5.33 2.90 -25.11
N ILE A 156 -4.04 3.21 -24.96
CA ILE A 156 -3.10 3.34 -26.09
C ILE A 156 -3.09 2.07 -26.95
N VAL A 157 -2.95 0.90 -26.32
CA VAL A 157 -2.91 -0.40 -27.03
C VAL A 157 -4.25 -0.69 -27.72
N SER A 158 -5.38 -0.38 -27.09
CA SER A 158 -6.69 -0.56 -27.70
C SER A 158 -6.90 0.34 -28.93
N PHE A 159 -6.44 1.59 -28.89
CA PHE A 159 -6.50 2.50 -30.04
C PHE A 159 -5.55 2.10 -31.17
N ILE A 160 -4.32 1.67 -30.84
CA ILE A 160 -3.39 1.14 -31.84
C ILE A 160 -3.99 -0.10 -32.51
N GLY A 161 -4.54 -1.04 -31.73
CA GLY A 161 -5.22 -2.22 -32.25
C GLY A 161 -6.37 -1.86 -33.19
N TYR A 162 -7.19 -0.87 -32.83
CA TYR A 162 -8.24 -0.37 -33.69
C TYR A 162 -7.71 0.18 -35.02
N ILE A 163 -6.68 1.04 -35.00
CA ILE A 163 -6.11 1.66 -36.21
C ILE A 163 -5.53 0.59 -37.14
N VAL A 164 -4.81 -0.39 -36.60
CA VAL A 164 -4.18 -1.45 -37.39
C VAL A 164 -5.22 -2.34 -38.08
N ILE A 165 -6.33 -2.64 -37.41
CA ILE A 165 -7.36 -3.54 -37.96
C ILE A 165 -8.32 -2.81 -38.91
N GLN A 166 -8.71 -1.58 -38.58
CA GLN A 166 -9.73 -0.83 -39.32
C GLN A 166 -9.13 0.08 -40.41
N GLY A 167 -7.82 0.33 -40.39
CA GLY A 167 -7.11 1.10 -41.42
C GLY A 167 -7.37 2.62 -41.40
N HIS A 168 -8.24 3.11 -40.51
CA HIS A 168 -8.55 4.53 -40.33
C HIS A 168 -8.58 4.93 -38.85
N PRO A 169 -8.09 6.13 -38.50
CA PRO A 169 -8.11 6.62 -37.11
C PRO A 169 -9.54 6.93 -36.65
N LEU A 170 -9.81 6.71 -35.36
CA LEU A 170 -11.01 7.21 -34.70
C LEU A 170 -10.99 8.75 -34.70
N THR A 171 -11.72 9.37 -35.63
CA THR A 171 -11.89 10.82 -35.64
C THR A 171 -12.87 11.24 -34.55
N PRO A 172 -12.67 12.43 -33.92
CA PRO A 172 -13.60 12.94 -32.91
C PRO A 172 -15.05 12.98 -33.41
N GLN A 173 -15.25 13.29 -34.68
CA GLN A 173 -16.57 13.33 -35.32
C GLN A 173 -17.26 11.95 -35.37
N ALA A 174 -16.51 10.88 -35.63
CA ALA A 174 -17.03 9.51 -35.60
C ALA A 174 -17.33 9.04 -34.18
N TRP A 175 -16.56 9.52 -33.19
CA TRP A 175 -16.77 9.24 -31.78
C TRP A 175 -18.03 9.92 -31.24
N PHE A 176 -18.20 11.23 -31.47
CA PHE A 176 -19.40 11.98 -31.07
C PHE A 176 -20.68 11.49 -31.76
N LYS A 177 -20.59 10.88 -32.94
CA LYS A 177 -21.74 10.26 -33.62
C LYS A 177 -22.21 8.95 -32.99
N LYS A 178 -21.37 8.30 -32.17
CA LYS A 178 -21.68 7.04 -31.50
C LYS A 178 -22.13 7.22 -30.03
N LEU A 179 -21.92 8.41 -29.46
CA LEU A 179 -22.45 8.81 -28.16
C LEU A 179 -23.93 9.15 -28.28
#